data_AF-A0A017RWQ1-F1
#
_entry.id   AF-A0A017RWQ1-F1
#
_cell.length_a   1.000
_cell.length_b   1.000
_cell.length_c   1.000
_cell.angle_alpha   90.00
_cell.angle_beta   90.00
_cell.angle_gamma   90.00
#
_symmetry.space_group_name_H-M   'P 1'
#
loop_
_entity.id
_entity.type
_entity.pdbx_description
1 polymer ?
#
loop_
_entity_poly.entity_id
_entity_poly.type
_entity_poly.pdbx_seq_one_letter_code
_entity_poly.pdbx_strand_id
1 'polypeptide(L)' 'MKIGVVFEGGGGKGSYQIGSWKAIREMGIEPYITCVSGTSVGALNAALFYKGNYHLAEEIWRKISVEDILFKKI' A
#
# COMPACT_ATOMS: atom_id res chain seq x y z
N MET A 1 9.71 -8.62 -18.61
CA MET A 1 9.76 -9.16 -17.23
C MET A 1 8.36 -9.06 -16.62
N LYS A 2 7.94 -10.03 -15.80
CA LYS A 2 6.65 -10.00 -15.08
C LYS A 2 6.91 -10.20 -13.59
N ILE A 3 6.46 -9.26 -12.76
CA ILE A 3 6.71 -9.24 -11.31
C ILE A 3 5.37 -9.29 -10.57
N GLY A 4 5.32 -10.06 -9.48
CA GLY A 4 4.24 -9.99 -8.50
C GLY A 4 4.71 -9.25 -7.25
N VAL A 5 3.88 -8.35 -6.73
CA VAL A 5 4.10 -7.71 -5.43
C VAL A 5 3.15 -8.31 -4.40
N VAL A 6 3.68 -8.70 -3.24
CA VAL A 6 2.92 -9.25 -2.14
C VAL A 6 3.08 -8.34 -0.92
N PHE A 7 1.98 -7.78 -0.45
CA PHE A 7 1.93 -6.97 0.75
C PHE A 7 1.49 -7.81 1.94
N GLU A 8 2.40 -8.02 2.90
CA GLU A 8 2.09 -8.76 4.12
C GLU A 8 1.18 -7.98 5.08
N GLY A 9 0.56 -8.70 6.00
CA GLY A 9 -0.15 -8.11 7.14
C GLY A 9 0.82 -7.45 8.14
N GLY A 10 0.28 -6.79 9.17
CA GLY A 10 1.14 -6.13 10.18
C GLY A 10 0.56 -4.89 10.84
N GLY A 11 -0.72 -4.57 10.61
CA GLY A 11 -1.37 -3.38 11.19
C GLY A 11 -0.73 -2.08 10.71
N GLY A 12 -0.56 -1.10 11.61
CA GLY A 12 -0.01 0.22 11.26
C GLY A 12 1.38 0.21 10.59
N LYS A 13 2.15 -0.87 10.75
CA LYS A 13 3.44 -1.05 10.05
C LYS A 13 3.28 -1.17 8.53
N GLY A 14 2.07 -1.43 8.03
CA GLY A 14 1.75 -1.38 6.61
C GLY A 14 2.05 -0.04 5.94
N SER A 15 2.14 1.06 6.70
CA SER A 15 2.58 2.37 6.21
C SER A 15 3.95 2.34 5.50
N TYR A 16 4.91 1.54 6.01
CA TYR A 16 6.24 1.42 5.41
C TYR A 16 6.22 0.80 4.01
N GLN A 17 5.21 -0.02 3.71
CA GLN A 17 5.05 -0.64 2.39
C GLN A 17 4.74 0.40 1.29
N ILE A 18 4.18 1.57 1.65
CA ILE A 18 4.04 2.70 0.72
C ILE A 18 5.40 3.32 0.39
N GLY A 19 6.34 3.33 1.35
CA GLY A 19 7.73 3.69 1.09
C GLY A 19 8.38 2.73 0.09
N SER A 20 8.14 1.42 0.23
CA SER A 20 8.61 0.43 -0.75
C SER A 20 8.01 0.67 -2.14
N TRP A 21 6.72 1.01 -2.21
CA TRP A 21 6.08 1.39 -3.48
C TRP A 21 6.74 2.64 -4.09
N LYS A 22 7.08 3.65 -3.29
CA LYS A 22 7.85 4.82 -3.77
C LYS A 22 9.14 4.41 -4.46
N ALA A 23 9.94 3.56 -3.81
CA ALA A 23 11.21 3.09 -4.36
C ALA A 23 11.01 2.31 -5.66
N ILE A 24 9.99 1.43 -5.74
CA ILE A 24 9.62 0.71 -6.97
C ILE A 24 9.36 1.67 -8.14
N ARG A 25 8.67 2.79 -7.87
CA ARG A 25 8.40 3.84 -8.89
C ARG A 25 9.67 4.55 -9.32
N GLU A 26 10.48 4.98 -8.36
CA GLU A 26 11.75 5.70 -8.61
C GLU A 26 12.75 4.83 -9.38
N MET A 27 12.73 3.52 -9.17
CA MET A 27 13.57 2.56 -9.90
C MET A 27 13.02 2.19 -11.29
N GLY A 28 11.85 2.69 -11.69
CA GLY A 28 11.23 2.34 -12.98
C GLY A 28 10.74 0.88 -13.05
N ILE A 29 10.51 0.24 -11.90
CA ILE A 29 10.10 -1.18 -11.84
C ILE A 29 8.57 -1.32 -11.97
N GLU A 30 7.81 -0.29 -11.60
CA GLU A 30 6.34 -0.29 -11.56
C GLU A 30 5.68 -0.86 -12.84
N PRO A 31 6.12 -0.53 -14.08
CA PRO A 31 5.52 -1.07 -15.30
C PRO A 31 5.64 -2.59 -15.48
N TYR A 32 6.54 -3.25 -14.77
CA TYR A 32 6.74 -4.70 -14.84
C TYR A 32 5.88 -5.48 -13.84
N ILE A 33 5.17 -4.79 -12.95
CA ILE A 33 4.29 -5.41 -11.95
C ILE A 33 2.97 -5.77 -12.61
N THR A 34 2.72 -7.07 -12.75
CA THR A 34 1.54 -7.61 -13.44
C THR A 34 0.49 -8.17 -12.50
N CYS A 35 0.83 -8.36 -11.23
CA CYS A 35 -0.11 -8.80 -10.21
C CYS A 35 0.28 -8.25 -8.84
N VAL A 36 -0.73 -8.09 -7.98
CA VAL A 36 -0.55 -7.68 -6.60
C VAL A 36 -1.45 -8.53 -5.72
N SER A 37 -0.96 -8.91 -4.54
CA SER A 37 -1.75 -9.55 -3.50
C SER A 37 -1.43 -8.95 -2.15
N GLY A 38 -2.32 -9.15 -1.18
CA GLY A 38 -2.00 -8.79 0.19
C GLY A 38 -3.02 -9.30 1.21
N THR A 39 -2.61 -9.30 2.46
CA THR A 39 -3.39 -9.84 3.59
C THR A 39 -3.56 -8.79 4.68
N SER A 40 -4.76 -8.65 5.25
CA SER A 40 -5.07 -7.65 6.30
C SER A 40 -4.73 -6.23 5.83
N VAL A 41 -3.88 -5.48 6.53
CA VAL A 41 -3.40 -4.16 6.06
C VAL A 41 -2.71 -4.23 4.70
N GLY A 42 -2.05 -5.34 4.40
CA GLY A 42 -1.46 -5.58 3.09
C GLY A 42 -2.52 -5.68 2.00
N ALA A 43 -3.74 -6.15 2.31
CA ALA A 43 -4.85 -6.16 1.35
C ALA A 43 -5.31 -4.74 1.01
N LEU A 44 -5.34 -3.83 2.00
CA LEU A 44 -5.58 -2.40 1.76
C LEU A 44 -4.50 -1.82 0.83
N ASN A 45 -3.22 -2.09 1.14
CA ASN A 45 -2.11 -1.63 0.31
C ASN A 45 -2.14 -2.23 -1.10
N ALA A 46 -2.51 -3.50 -1.25
CA ALA A 46 -2.70 -4.14 -2.55
C ALA A 46 -3.82 -3.45 -3.36
N ALA A 47 -4.93 -3.09 -2.72
CA ALA A 47 -6.02 -2.34 -3.36
C ALA A 47 -5.59 -0.92 -3.78
N LEU A 48 -4.85 -0.21 -2.92
CA LEU A 48 -4.29 1.11 -3.21
C LEU A 48 -3.27 1.04 -4.37
N PHE A 49 -2.39 0.04 -4.34
CA PHE A 49 -1.43 -0.23 -5.40
C PHE A 49 -2.13 -0.51 -6.73
N TYR A 50 -3.14 -1.38 -6.73
CA TYR A 50 -3.96 -1.68 -7.91
C TYR A 50 -4.64 -0.43 -8.47
N LYS A 51 -5.07 0.51 -7.61
CA LYS A 51 -5.64 1.78 -8.05
C LYS A 51 -4.62 2.67 -8.79
N GLY A 52 -3.31 2.47 -8.54
CA GLY A 52 -2.21 3.12 -9.27
C GLY A 52 -1.93 4.57 -8.88
N ASN A 53 -2.70 5.15 -7.95
CA ASN A 53 -2.49 6.52 -7.48
C ASN A 53 -1.63 6.53 -6.21
N TYR A 54 -0.31 6.57 -6.40
CA TYR A 54 0.66 6.61 -5.32
C TYR A 54 0.45 7.78 -4.36
N HIS A 55 0.21 8.99 -4.88
CA HIS A 55 0.06 10.18 -4.05
C HIS A 55 -1.15 10.09 -3.11
N LEU A 56 -2.27 9.56 -3.62
CA LEU A 56 -3.44 9.28 -2.80
C LEU A 56 -3.12 8.26 -1.70
N ALA A 57 -2.40 7.18 -2.04
CA ALA A 57 -2.02 6.18 -1.06
C ALA A 57 -1.10 6.75 0.03
N GLU A 58 -0.13 7.58 -0.35
CA GLU A 58 0.75 8.29 0.60
C GLU A 58 -0.06 9.24 1.50
N GLU A 59 -0.97 10.02 0.92
CA GLU A 59 -1.82 10.94 1.68
C GLU A 59 -2.70 10.22 2.69
N ILE A 60 -3.36 9.13 2.28
CA ILE A 60 -4.17 8.29 3.17
C ILE A 60 -3.33 7.84 4.36
N TRP A 61 -2.14 7.28 4.11
CA TRP A 61 -1.27 6.78 5.17
C TRP A 61 -0.67 7.88 6.06
N ARG A 62 -0.48 9.10 5.55
CA ARG A 62 -0.04 10.25 6.35
C ARG A 62 -1.13 10.83 7.24
N LYS A 63 -2.40 10.67 6.85
CA LYS A 63 -3.54 11.25 7.57
C LYS A 63 -4.25 10.27 8.50
N ILE A 64 -4.20 8.98 8.17
CA ILE A 64 -4.89 7.95 8.95
C ILE A 64 -4.28 7.83 10.33
N SER A 65 -5.12 7.85 11.35
CA SER A 65 -4.73 7.60 12.73
C SER A 65 -5.19 6.21 13.20
N VAL A 66 -4.70 5.79 14.36
CA VAL A 66 -5.16 4.53 14.98
C VAL A 66 -6.66 4.59 15.26
N GLU A 67 -7.18 5.76 15.60
CA GLU A 67 -8.59 5.97 15.88
C GLU A 67 -9.47 5.79 14.66
N ASP A 68 -9.00 6.22 13.48
CA ASP A 68 -9.70 6.01 12.21
C ASP A 68 -9.88 4.53 11.84
N ILE A 69 -9.06 3.64 12.43
CA ILE A 69 -9.03 2.22 12.11
C ILE A 69 -9.73 1.37 13.19
N LEU A 70 -9.47 1.66 14.47
CA LEU A 70 -9.94 0.82 15.58
C LEU A 70 -11.27 1.26 16.16
N PHE A 71 -11.61 2.55 16.06
CA PHE A 71 -12.81 3.09 16.69
C PHE A 71 -13.81 3.54 15.64
N LYS A 72 -15.06 3.11 15.82
CA LYS A 72 -16.15 3.57 14.98
C LYS A 72 -16.39 5.05 15.30
N LYS A 73 -16.24 5.94 14.32
CA LYS A 73 -16.72 7.32 14.48
C LYS A 73 -18.24 7.27 14.63
N ILE A 74 -18.71 7.59 15.83
CA ILE A 74 -20.13 7.73 16.20
C ILE A 74 -20.55 9.15 15.83
#